data_AF-A0A151QY20-F1
#
_entry.id   AF-A0A151QY20-F1
#
_cell.length_a   1.000
_cell.length_b   1.000
_cell.length_c   1.000
_cell.angle_alpha   90.00
_cell.angle_beta   90.00
_cell.angle_gamma   90.00
#
_symmetry.space_group_name_H-M   'P 1'
#
loop_
_entity.id
_entity.type
_entity.pdbx_description
1 polymer ?
#
loop_
_entity_poly.entity_id
_entity_poly.type
_entity_poly.pdbx_seq_one_letter_code
_entity_poly.pdbx_strand_id
1 'polypeptide(L)' 'MFHERTKHIELDCHFIRERVSKGLIKLLPVSSSLQLADIFTKALSPSLFKDFCSKLGMTNIYS' A
#
# COMPACT_ATOMS: atom_id res chain seq x y z
N MET A 1 -21.81 13.10 -11.30
CA MET A 1 -20.47 13.72 -11.20
C MET A 1 -19.47 12.86 -10.40
N PHE A 2 -19.54 11.51 -10.44
CA PHE A 2 -18.50 10.60 -9.90
C PHE A 2 -18.04 9.53 -10.91
N HIS A 3 -18.64 9.53 -12.11
CA HIS A 3 -18.44 8.48 -13.10
C HIS A 3 -16.98 8.37 -13.56
N GLU A 4 -16.26 9.50 -13.66
CA GLU A 4 -14.87 9.48 -14.14
C GLU A 4 -13.93 8.80 -13.14
N ARG A 5 -14.02 9.14 -11.85
CA ARG A 5 -13.21 8.50 -10.79
C ARG A 5 -13.53 7.01 -10.62
N THR A 6 -14.82 6.64 -10.68
CA THR A 6 -15.24 5.23 -10.65
C THR A 6 -14.67 4.47 -11.84
N LYS A 7 -14.73 5.06 -13.04
CA LYS A 7 -14.18 4.47 -14.27
C LYS A 7 -12.67 4.24 -14.17
N HIS A 8 -11.90 5.17 -13.61
CA HIS A 8 -10.46 4.97 -13.42
C HIS A 8 -10.15 3.78 -12.49
N ILE A 9 -10.86 3.67 -11.36
CA ILE A 9 -10.68 2.55 -10.42
C ILE A 9 -11.01 1.22 -11.10
N GLU A 10 -12.12 1.16 -11.85
CA GLU A 10 -12.54 -0.04 -12.58
C GLU A 10 -11.51 -0.45 -13.64
N LEU A 11 -10.97 0.50 -14.40
CA LEU A 11 -9.94 0.26 -15.40
C LEU A 11 -8.64 -0.26 -14.77
N ASP A 12 -8.16 0.38 -13.71
CA ASP A 12 -6.93 -0.02 -13.01
C ASP A 12 -7.07 -1.42 -12.41
N CYS A 13 -8.21 -1.70 -11.75
CA CYS A 13 -8.50 -3.02 -11.19
C CYS A 13 -8.57 -4.10 -12.27
N HIS A 14 -9.23 -3.82 -13.41
CA HIS A 14 -9.32 -4.77 -14.52
C HIS A 14 -7.95 -5.08 -15.10
N PHE A 15 -7.15 -4.05 -15.34
CA PHE A 15 -5.80 -4.17 -15.88
C PHE A 15 -4.91 -5.03 -14.98
N ILE A 16 -4.85 -4.75 -13.67
CA ILE A 16 -4.04 -5.53 -12.74
C ILE A 16 -4.51 -6.99 -12.68
N ARG A 17 -5.83 -7.22 -12.63
CA ARG A 17 -6.42 -8.57 -12.62
C ARG A 17 -6.04 -9.36 -13.88
N GLU A 18 -6.07 -8.74 -15.04
CA GLU A 18 -5.67 -9.37 -16.31
C GLU A 18 -4.18 -9.77 -16.28
N ARG A 19 -3.31 -8.90 -15.77
CA ARG A 19 -1.87 -9.19 -15.65
C ARG A 19 -1.57 -10.31 -14.65
N VAL A 20 -2.33 -10.38 -13.56
CA VAL A 20 -2.26 -11.49 -12.60
C VAL A 20 -2.73 -12.79 -13.26
N SER A 21 -3.86 -12.79 -13.98
CA SER A 21 -4.40 -13.97 -14.68
C SER A 21 -3.43 -14.50 -15.74
N LYS A 22 -2.75 -13.60 -16.46
CA LYS A 22 -1.70 -13.93 -17.43
C LYS A 22 -0.39 -14.40 -16.79
N GLY A 23 -0.29 -14.41 -15.46
CA GLY A 23 0.92 -14.81 -14.72
C GLY A 23 2.08 -13.81 -14.80
N LEU A 24 1.84 -12.61 -15.36
CA LEU A 24 2.84 -11.54 -15.47
C LEU A 24 3.09 -10.85 -14.13
N ILE A 25 2.12 -10.89 -13.22
CA ILE A 25 2.22 -10.40 -11.85
C ILE A 25 1.85 -11.55 -10.90
N LYS A 26 2.67 -11.76 -9.87
CA LYS A 26 2.39 -12.70 -8.78
C LYS A 26 2.09 -11.91 -7.51
N LEU A 27 0.93 -12.15 -6.91
CA LEU A 27 0.56 -11.57 -5.63
C LEU A 27 1.10 -12.47 -4.51
N LEU A 28 1.89 -11.89 -3.61
CA LEU A 28 2.41 -12.58 -2.44
C LEU A 28 1.76 -12.00 -1.19
N PRO A 29 1.25 -12.82 -0.26
CA PRO A 29 0.70 -12.31 0.98
C PRO A 29 1.80 -11.70 1.84
N VAL A 30 1.51 -10.53 2.43
CA VAL A 30 2.37 -9.84 3.39
C VAL A 30 1.56 -9.56 4.64
N SER A 31 2.11 -9.86 5.81
CA SER A 31 1.42 -9.52 7.06
C SER A 31 1.36 -8.01 7.23
N SER A 32 0.30 -7.48 7.85
CA SER A 32 0.15 -6.04 8.05
C SER A 32 1.32 -5.43 8.84
N SER A 33 1.94 -6.19 9.75
CA SER A 33 3.14 -5.77 10.49
C SER A 33 4.43 -5.66 9.64
N LEU A 34 4.39 -6.15 8.41
CA LEU A 34 5.49 -6.12 7.45
C LEU A 34 5.17 -5.26 6.21
N GLN A 35 3.92 -4.84 6.04
CA GLN A 35 3.47 -4.03 4.91
C GLN A 35 3.80 -2.54 5.14
N LEU A 36 5.07 -2.15 4.95
CA LEU A 36 5.57 -0.78 5.21
C LEU A 36 4.79 0.32 4.50
N ALA A 37 4.22 0.04 3.32
CA ALA A 37 3.41 1.01 2.56
C ALA A 37 2.17 1.50 3.32
N ASP A 38 1.72 0.76 4.33
CA ASP A 38 0.57 1.13 5.15
C ASP A 38 0.79 2.44 5.91
N ILE A 39 2.05 2.84 6.17
CA ILE A 39 2.37 4.13 6.81
C ILE A 39 1.89 5.34 5.98
N PHE A 40 1.84 5.20 4.64
CA PHE A 40 1.47 6.28 3.73
C PHE A 40 -0.02 6.26 3.35
N THR A 41 -0.73 5.19 3.66
CA THR A 41 -2.09 4.94 3.13
C THR A 41 -3.13 4.73 4.20
N LYS A 42 -2.73 4.50 5.47
CA LYS A 42 -3.63 4.18 6.58
C LYS A 42 -3.28 4.98 7.83
N ALA A 43 -4.28 5.20 8.67
CA ALA A 43 -4.04 5.60 10.05
C ALA A 43 -3.58 4.36 10.86
N LEU A 44 -2.38 4.41 11.41
CA LEU A 44 -1.77 3.30 12.17
C LEU A 44 -1.83 3.56 13.67
N SER A 45 -1.79 2.48 14.47
CA SER A 45 -1.56 2.62 15.90
C SER A 45 -0.17 3.23 16.15
N PRO A 46 0.02 3.99 17.26
CA PRO A 46 1.31 4.59 17.56
C PRO A 46 2.47 3.59 17.62
N SER A 47 2.22 2.37 18.10
CA SER A 47 3.21 1.29 18.13
C SER A 47 3.66 0.88 16.73
N LEU A 48 2.71 0.56 15.85
CA LEU A 48 3.01 0.10 14.49
C LEU A 48 3.64 1.22 13.65
N PHE A 49 3.19 2.47 13.84
CA PHE A 49 3.81 3.64 13.21
C PHE A 49 5.28 3.79 13.61
N LYS A 50 5.59 3.70 14.91
CA LYS A 50 6.97 3.79 15.40
C LYS A 50 7.85 2.67 14.85
N ASP A 51 7.32 1.44 14.79
CA ASP A 51 8.03 0.30 14.21
C ASP A 51 8.34 0.54 12.72
N PHE A 52 7.39 1.09 11.97
CA PHE A 52 7.60 1.45 10.56
C PHE A 52 8.58 2.60 10.37
N CYS A 53 8.52 3.66 11.19
CA CYS A 53 9.52 4.73 11.17
C CYS A 53 10.94 4.18 11.40
N SER A 54 11.09 3.25 12.36
CA SER A 54 12.37 2.59 12.62
C SER A 54 12.84 1.75 11.42
N LYS A 55 11.95 0.93 10.84
CA LYS A 55 12.27 0.12 9.64
C LYS A 55 12.61 0.96 8.41
N LEU A 56 12.04 2.15 8.29
CA LEU A 56 12.33 3.11 7.23
C LEU A 56 13.61 3.92 7.48
N GLY A 57 14.25 3.77 8.64
CA GLY A 57 15.45 4.52 9.00
C GLY A 57 15.19 6.00 9.22
N MET A 58 13.96 6.38 9.60
CA MET A 58 13.61 7.78 9.84
C MET A 58 14.37 8.31 11.06
N THR A 59 14.96 9.50 10.89
CA THR A 59 15.68 10.20 11.95
C THR A 59 14.89 11.42 12.39
N ASN A 60 14.89 11.68 13.71
CA ASN A 60 14.35 12.91 14.24
C ASN A 60 15.43 13.99 14.12
N ILE A 61 15.14 15.06 13.40
CA ILE A 61 16.07 16.19 13.19
C ILE A 61 16.03 17.23 14.32
N TYR A 62 15.13 17.05 15.30
CA TYR A 62 14.95 17.94 16.45
C TYR A 62 15.45 17.33 17.76
N SER A 63 15.88 16.07 17.74
CA SER A 63 16.51 15.40 18.89
C SER A 63 18.00 15.67 18.95
#